data_AF-A0AAE4JE36-F1
#
_entry.id   AF-A0AAE4JE36-F1
#
_cell.length_a   1.000
_cell.length_b   1.000
_cell.length_c   1.000
_cell.angle_alpha   90.00
_cell.angle_beta   90.00
_cell.angle_gamma   90.00
#
_symmetry.space_group_name_H-M   'P 1'
#
loop_
_entity.id
_entity.type
_entity.pdbx_description
1 polymer ?
#
loop_
_entity_poly.entity_id
_entity_poly.type
_entity_poly.pdbx_seq_one_letter_code
_entity_poly.pdbx_strand_id
1 'polypeptide(L)'
;MSRTQGRHRLSRRTKIATGGLALAIAVGGIVVATTTGNTGEASADEANPAFFVDILKVKPNQFDPRPVTGASTGTFTVDCGRNENQHFNPDNFIAQPGVRNGAQHLHDYVGNLSTNADSNNKSLVKAGTTCKNGDKSAYFWPVVRIDTGEEEKNEPAKKPDGDRAQADREAKTVQVACPDVASKLADIPDQAMAEVDSNLDQLDSQADEANQRIAATQGQGGPDFVRNAILNPLKDRRAAIIDRIAIAIGRFTQKPGDLGGLAPCTTKPGKDTGTPTPPPSSTAGGALPGQDENNELPGNDGKILRPQKVQLTFRGSPVGKVVAMPRFLRVLYGDAKVSTNGPANAKASWTCTGFENRLVDKYPICPQGSKVKRIHTFPSCWDGKNTDSANHRTHIVFPDQFGRCGKGFKAVPQLQISLTYDIPRDIQLKKQYKVDAFPQEKHNPLSDHDDFANVMSQRIMNGLVNCVNRGRTCRA
;
A
#
# COMPACT_ATOMS: atom_id res chain seq x y z
N MET A 1 30.79 60.49 40.79
CA MET A 1 29.88 60.99 41.84
C MET A 1 28.59 61.48 41.17
N SER A 2 27.44 60.98 41.60
CA SER A 2 26.09 61.34 41.11
C SER A 2 25.70 62.70 41.72
N ARG A 3 25.09 63.70 41.07
CA ARG A 3 24.42 63.86 39.76
C ARG A 3 24.75 65.26 39.20
N THR A 4 25.09 65.33 37.92
CA THR A 4 25.07 66.51 37.03
C THR A 4 24.08 66.15 35.91
N GLN A 5 23.33 67.02 35.24
CA GLN A 5 23.06 68.46 35.30
C GLN A 5 21.91 68.65 34.28
N GLY A 6 20.91 69.48 34.56
CA GLY A 6 20.05 70.00 33.50
C GLY A 6 20.67 71.21 32.80
N ARG A 7 20.05 71.59 31.67
CA ARG A 7 20.23 72.77 30.77
C ARG A 7 21.13 72.52 29.55
N HIS A 8 20.75 72.84 28.30
CA HIS A 8 19.67 73.65 27.71
C HIS A 8 19.49 73.23 26.24
N ARG A 9 18.28 73.31 25.67
CA ARG A 9 17.90 74.34 24.68
C ARG A 9 16.48 74.09 24.14
N LEU A 10 15.64 75.10 24.37
CA LEU A 10 14.36 75.32 23.70
C LEU A 10 14.58 75.64 22.23
N SER A 11 13.70 75.16 21.34
CA SER A 11 12.82 76.06 20.59
C SER A 11 11.97 75.34 19.53
N ARG A 12 10.65 75.52 19.71
CA ARG A 12 9.58 75.72 18.71
C ARG A 12 8.92 74.51 18.04
N ARG A 13 7.66 74.38 18.49
CA ARG A 13 6.41 74.21 17.71
C ARG A 13 6.16 72.80 17.16
N THR A 14 5.18 72.10 17.75
CA THR A 14 3.80 72.00 17.20
C THR A 14 2.94 71.02 18.01
N LYS A 15 1.86 71.57 18.58
CA LYS A 15 0.49 71.03 18.84
C LYS A 15 0.29 69.80 19.76
N ILE A 16 -0.04 70.14 21.02
CA ILE A 16 -1.28 69.80 21.76
C ILE A 16 -1.94 68.45 21.43
N ALA A 17 -1.71 67.47 22.31
CA ALA A 17 -2.77 66.66 22.94
C ALA A 17 -2.87 67.16 24.40
N THR A 18 -4.01 67.31 25.06
CA THR A 18 -4.83 66.21 25.60
C THR A 18 -6.00 66.87 26.31
N GLY A 19 -7.18 66.26 26.29
CA GLY A 19 -8.24 66.59 27.24
C GLY A 19 -9.40 65.62 27.10
N GLY A 20 -9.58 64.77 28.12
CA GLY A 20 -10.89 64.16 28.41
C GLY A 20 -10.92 62.64 28.38
N LEU A 21 -10.99 62.08 29.59
CA LEU A 21 -11.19 60.67 29.90
C LEU A 21 -12.43 60.03 29.26
N ALA A 22 -12.30 58.71 29.10
CA ALA A 22 -13.28 57.70 28.75
C ALA A 22 -14.63 57.76 29.46
N LEU A 23 -15.71 57.38 28.74
CA LEU A 23 -16.50 56.19 29.11
C LEU A 23 -17.31 55.64 27.92
N ALA A 24 -17.32 54.31 27.86
CA ALA A 24 -18.04 53.35 27.02
C ALA A 24 -19.35 53.77 26.31
N ILE A 25 -19.50 53.35 25.04
CA ILE A 25 -20.30 52.19 24.60
C ILE A 25 -19.98 51.97 23.11
N ALA A 26 -19.32 50.85 22.80
CA ALA A 26 -19.12 50.40 21.43
C ALA A 26 -20.33 49.56 21.01
N VAL A 27 -21.22 50.14 20.20
CA VAL A 27 -22.10 49.34 19.34
C VAL A 27 -21.32 49.06 18.07
N GLY A 28 -20.66 47.90 18.03
CA GLY A 28 -20.01 47.38 16.83
C GLY A 28 -21.07 47.04 15.79
N GLY A 29 -21.19 47.86 14.75
CA GLY A 29 -21.85 47.49 13.51
C GLY A 29 -20.99 46.49 12.77
N ILE A 30 -21.23 45.19 13.00
CA ILE A 30 -20.77 44.13 12.12
C ILE A 30 -21.53 44.30 10.80
N VAL A 31 -20.83 44.71 9.74
CA VAL A 31 -21.33 44.53 8.38
C VAL A 31 -21.24 43.03 8.10
N VAL A 32 -22.35 42.32 8.31
CA VAL A 32 -22.53 40.97 7.77
C VAL A 32 -22.72 41.15 6.27
N ALA A 33 -21.64 40.99 5.50
CA ALA A 33 -21.76 40.75 4.08
C ALA A 33 -22.43 39.38 3.92
N THR A 34 -23.76 39.37 3.77
CA THR A 34 -24.47 38.20 3.27
C THR A 34 -24.12 38.05 1.80
N THR A 35 -23.02 37.35 1.53
CA THR A 35 -22.80 36.78 0.20
C THR A 35 -23.92 35.78 -0.03
N THR A 36 -24.98 36.23 -0.68
CA THR A 36 -25.95 35.36 -1.35
C THR A 36 -25.19 34.70 -2.48
N GLY A 37 -24.58 33.54 -2.18
CA GLY A 37 -24.05 32.65 -3.19
C GLY A 37 -25.22 32.22 -4.07
N ASN A 38 -25.10 32.40 -5.38
CA ASN A 38 -26.00 31.77 -6.34
C ASN A 38 -26.01 30.26 -6.07
N THR A 39 -27.19 29.68 -5.90
CA THR A 39 -27.43 28.25 -5.68
C THR A 39 -27.19 27.41 -6.95
N GLY A 40 -26.03 27.60 -7.59
CA GLY A 40 -25.65 26.93 -8.84
C GLY A 40 -24.16 26.67 -9.02
N GLU A 41 -23.31 27.00 -8.05
CA GLU A 41 -21.86 26.72 -8.05
C GLU A 41 -21.41 26.02 -6.75
N ALA A 42 -22.22 25.09 -6.24
CA ALA A 42 -21.90 24.32 -5.04
C ALA A 42 -21.79 22.83 -5.38
N SER A 43 -20.73 22.47 -6.10
CA SER A 43 -20.11 21.16 -5.93
C SER A 43 -18.63 21.38 -5.74
N ALA A 44 -18.22 21.54 -4.47
CA ALA A 44 -16.83 21.79 -4.11
C ALA A 44 -15.92 20.57 -4.34
N ASP A 45 -16.51 19.43 -4.74
CA ASP A 45 -15.86 18.12 -4.80
C ASP A 45 -15.73 17.56 -6.22
N GLU A 46 -16.25 18.25 -7.24
CA GLU A 46 -16.12 17.80 -8.63
C GLU A 46 -14.65 17.75 -9.11
N ALA A 47 -14.31 16.72 -9.90
CA ALA A 47 -13.00 16.66 -10.55
C ALA A 47 -12.88 17.72 -11.66
N ASN A 48 -11.70 18.36 -11.75
CA ASN A 48 -11.46 19.36 -12.78
C ASN A 48 -11.66 18.77 -14.19
N PRO A 49 -12.51 19.38 -15.05
CA PRO A 49 -12.75 18.91 -16.41
C PRO A 49 -11.49 18.75 -17.30
N ALA A 50 -10.39 19.42 -16.96
CA ALA A 50 -9.09 19.31 -17.65
C ALA A 50 -8.35 17.98 -17.37
N PHE A 51 -8.76 17.26 -16.33
CA PHE A 51 -8.25 15.94 -15.98
C PHE A 51 -8.80 14.83 -16.87
N PHE A 52 -9.64 15.14 -17.85
CA PHE A 52 -10.22 14.15 -18.77
C PHE A 52 -9.56 14.21 -20.14
N VAL A 53 -9.36 13.04 -20.75
CA VAL A 53 -8.78 12.91 -22.09
C VAL A 53 -9.49 11.83 -22.87
N ASP A 54 -9.78 12.10 -24.14
CA ASP A 54 -10.20 11.06 -25.08
C ASP A 54 -9.02 10.14 -25.39
N ILE A 55 -9.13 8.86 -25.04
CA ILE A 55 -8.04 7.89 -25.22
C ILE A 55 -7.62 7.75 -26.69
N LEU A 56 -8.53 8.05 -27.63
CA LEU A 56 -8.23 8.02 -29.07
C LEU A 56 -7.23 9.10 -29.48
N LYS A 57 -7.15 10.21 -28.73
CA LYS A 57 -6.21 11.31 -28.97
C LYS A 57 -4.81 11.03 -28.40
N VAL A 58 -4.66 9.97 -27.62
CA VAL A 58 -3.41 9.61 -26.96
C VAL A 58 -2.64 8.64 -27.84
N LYS A 59 -1.37 8.94 -28.09
CA LYS A 59 -0.47 8.03 -28.82
C LYS A 59 -0.06 6.86 -27.93
N PRO A 60 0.14 5.65 -28.49
CA PRO A 60 0.72 4.54 -27.75
C PRO A 60 2.03 4.94 -27.05
N ASN A 61 2.13 4.64 -25.76
CA ASN A 61 3.24 5.04 -24.90
C ASN A 61 3.64 3.97 -23.88
N GLN A 62 3.00 2.80 -23.92
CA GLN A 62 3.31 1.68 -23.05
C GLN A 62 3.65 0.45 -23.86
N PHE A 63 4.86 -0.06 -23.64
CA PHE A 63 5.40 -1.20 -24.34
C PHE A 63 6.20 -2.03 -23.34
N ASP A 64 5.81 -3.30 -23.18
CA ASP A 64 6.60 -4.23 -22.41
C ASP A 64 7.94 -4.48 -23.15
N PRO A 65 9.08 -4.48 -22.43
CA PRO A 65 10.37 -4.82 -23.00
C PRO A 65 10.37 -6.23 -23.59
N ARG A 66 11.05 -6.41 -24.73
CA ARG A 66 11.15 -7.71 -25.40
C ARG A 66 11.94 -8.70 -24.54
N PRO A 67 11.41 -9.90 -24.26
CA PRO A 67 12.15 -10.92 -23.53
C PRO A 67 13.42 -11.35 -24.27
N VAL A 68 14.52 -11.51 -23.53
CA VAL A 68 15.79 -12.05 -24.03
C VAL A 68 15.92 -13.54 -23.72
N THR A 69 16.94 -14.20 -24.28
CA THR A 69 17.26 -15.59 -23.92
C THR A 69 17.49 -15.74 -22.42
N GLY A 70 16.80 -16.69 -21.79
CA GLY A 70 16.87 -16.91 -20.33
C GLY A 70 15.86 -16.10 -19.51
N ALA A 71 15.01 -15.29 -20.14
CA ALA A 71 13.94 -14.56 -19.47
C ALA A 71 12.98 -15.47 -18.68
N SER A 72 12.30 -14.87 -17.72
CA SER A 72 11.15 -15.42 -17.01
C SER A 72 9.90 -14.83 -17.65
N THR A 73 9.30 -15.58 -18.58
CA THR A 73 8.19 -15.09 -19.43
C THR A 73 6.81 -15.48 -18.91
N GLY A 74 6.76 -16.24 -17.81
CA GLY A 74 5.51 -16.76 -17.29
C GLY A 74 4.72 -15.73 -16.48
N THR A 75 3.49 -16.12 -16.16
CA THR A 75 2.55 -15.31 -15.39
C THR A 75 1.84 -16.18 -14.35
N PHE A 76 1.52 -15.57 -13.21
CA PHE A 76 0.79 -16.22 -12.13
C PHE A 76 -0.33 -15.29 -11.66
N THR A 77 -1.58 -15.72 -11.79
CA THR A 77 -2.75 -14.92 -11.40
C THR A 77 -3.34 -15.43 -10.10
N VAL A 78 -3.67 -14.50 -9.19
CA VAL A 78 -4.38 -14.76 -7.93
C VAL A 78 -5.80 -14.20 -8.01
N ASP A 79 -6.79 -14.99 -7.60
CA ASP A 79 -8.20 -14.59 -7.53
C ASP A 79 -8.61 -14.26 -6.09
N CYS A 80 -8.69 -12.97 -5.77
CA CYS A 80 -9.13 -12.45 -4.45
C CYS A 80 -10.47 -11.72 -4.49
N GLY A 81 -11.26 -11.91 -5.55
CA GLY A 81 -12.51 -11.18 -5.72
C GLY A 81 -12.29 -9.70 -6.02
N ARG A 82 -13.31 -8.88 -5.72
CA ARG A 82 -13.40 -7.46 -6.09
C ARG A 82 -13.91 -6.60 -4.93
N ASN A 83 -13.64 -7.06 -3.70
CA ASN A 83 -14.15 -6.46 -2.46
C ASN A 83 -15.67 -6.60 -2.28
N GLU A 84 -16.22 -7.79 -2.56
CA GLU A 84 -17.63 -8.12 -2.30
C GLU A 84 -18.01 -8.08 -0.81
N ASN A 85 -17.02 -8.16 0.09
CA ASN A 85 -17.18 -8.10 1.54
C ASN A 85 -17.13 -6.67 2.11
N GLN A 86 -17.15 -5.63 1.26
CA GLN A 86 -17.21 -4.21 1.66
C GLN A 86 -16.10 -3.80 2.64
N HIS A 87 -14.90 -4.33 2.46
CA HIS A 87 -13.75 -3.92 3.23
C HIS A 87 -13.10 -2.71 2.59
N PHE A 88 -13.50 -1.53 3.03
CA PHE A 88 -12.85 -0.26 2.71
C PHE A 88 -12.77 0.62 3.96
N ASN A 89 -11.69 1.38 4.07
CA ASN A 89 -11.44 2.31 5.15
C ASN A 89 -10.38 3.35 4.72
N PRO A 90 -10.31 4.50 5.40
CA PRO A 90 -9.36 5.56 5.11
C PRO A 90 -8.02 5.41 5.86
N ASP A 91 -7.69 4.19 6.27
CA ASP A 91 -6.40 3.92 6.89
C ASP A 91 -5.35 3.58 5.82
N ASN A 92 -4.06 3.68 6.16
CA ASN A 92 -2.99 3.08 5.38
C ASN A 92 -1.86 2.63 6.33
N PHE A 93 -1.80 1.33 6.59
CA PHE A 93 -0.85 0.73 7.54
C PHE A 93 0.58 0.56 6.99
N ILE A 94 0.79 0.83 5.70
CA ILE A 94 2.12 0.88 5.10
C ILE A 94 2.66 2.29 5.26
N ALA A 95 1.98 3.29 4.70
CA ALA A 95 2.44 4.66 4.65
C ALA A 95 2.28 5.42 5.99
N GLN A 96 1.28 5.09 6.80
CA GLN A 96 1.01 5.75 8.09
C GLN A 96 0.55 4.74 9.16
N PRO A 97 1.43 3.80 9.57
CA PRO A 97 1.08 2.77 10.54
C PRO A 97 0.60 3.35 11.87
N GLY A 98 -0.56 2.88 12.35
CA GLY A 98 -1.21 3.30 13.60
C GLY A 98 -1.95 4.64 13.53
N VAL A 99 -1.95 5.31 12.38
CA VAL A 99 -2.69 6.57 12.20
C VAL A 99 -4.04 6.27 11.56
N ARG A 100 -5.09 6.32 12.37
CA ARG A 100 -6.48 6.19 11.89
C ARG A 100 -6.82 7.34 10.97
N ASN A 101 -7.49 7.05 9.87
CA ASN A 101 -7.83 8.02 8.81
C ASN A 101 -6.60 8.66 8.16
N GLY A 102 -5.42 8.04 8.29
CA GLY A 102 -4.16 8.60 7.82
C GLY A 102 -4.10 8.78 6.30
N ALA A 103 -4.90 8.00 5.54
CA ALA A 103 -5.03 8.18 4.10
C ALA A 103 -5.87 9.40 3.73
N GLN A 104 -6.82 9.82 4.57
CA GLN A 104 -7.78 10.89 4.28
C GLN A 104 -8.67 10.67 3.03
N HIS A 105 -8.66 9.46 2.47
CA HIS A 105 -9.52 9.00 1.39
C HIS A 105 -9.70 7.49 1.51
N LEU A 106 -10.73 6.89 0.89
CA LEU A 106 -11.01 5.47 1.03
C LEU A 106 -10.16 4.59 0.12
N HIS A 107 -9.69 3.47 0.68
CA HIS A 107 -9.13 2.37 -0.09
C HIS A 107 -10.08 1.18 -0.15
N ASP A 108 -10.25 0.58 -1.32
CA ASP A 108 -10.76 -0.78 -1.48
C ASP A 108 -9.68 -1.79 -1.09
N TYR A 109 -10.04 -2.83 -0.33
CA TYR A 109 -9.11 -3.91 0.04
C TYR A 109 -9.57 -5.25 -0.54
N VAL A 110 -8.63 -6.01 -1.09
CA VAL A 110 -8.80 -7.45 -1.37
C VAL A 110 -7.64 -8.25 -0.77
N GLY A 111 -7.85 -9.56 -0.66
CA GLY A 111 -6.99 -10.47 0.08
C GLY A 111 -7.24 -10.38 1.58
N ASN A 112 -6.30 -9.81 2.32
CA ASN A 112 -6.29 -9.81 3.78
C ASN A 112 -7.54 -9.15 4.41
N LEU A 113 -8.24 -9.90 5.26
CA LEU A 113 -9.50 -9.46 5.87
C LEU A 113 -9.34 -8.53 7.09
N SER A 114 -8.13 -8.33 7.62
CA SER A 114 -7.92 -7.52 8.83
C SER A 114 -7.31 -6.14 8.58
N THR A 115 -7.05 -5.78 7.32
CA THR A 115 -6.32 -4.55 6.95
C THR A 115 -6.99 -3.27 7.47
N ASN A 116 -6.28 -2.52 8.30
CA ASN A 116 -6.67 -1.22 8.87
C ASN A 116 -5.43 -0.53 9.47
N ALA A 117 -5.57 0.67 10.06
CA ALA A 117 -4.45 1.45 10.60
C ALA A 117 -3.59 0.68 11.60
N ASP A 118 -4.18 -0.21 12.40
CA ASP A 118 -3.54 -0.94 13.48
C ASP A 118 -2.88 -2.25 12.98
N SER A 119 -3.06 -2.59 11.70
CA SER A 119 -2.51 -3.80 11.08
C SER A 119 -0.99 -3.88 11.16
N ASN A 120 -0.51 -5.03 11.62
CA ASN A 120 0.88 -5.42 11.72
C ASN A 120 1.08 -6.84 11.18
N ASN A 121 2.34 -7.28 11.04
CA ASN A 121 2.66 -8.58 10.45
C ASN A 121 1.89 -9.75 11.10
N LYS A 122 1.69 -9.76 12.42
CA LYS A 122 0.97 -10.83 13.12
C LYS A 122 -0.52 -10.81 12.83
N SER A 123 -1.14 -9.63 12.84
CA SER A 123 -2.56 -9.51 12.48
C SER A 123 -2.82 -9.99 11.07
N LEU A 124 -1.93 -9.64 10.13
CA LEU A 124 -2.07 -10.05 8.73
C LEU A 124 -1.87 -11.55 8.56
N VAL A 125 -0.88 -12.16 9.24
CA VAL A 125 -0.68 -13.62 9.21
C VAL A 125 -1.89 -14.37 9.76
N LYS A 126 -2.50 -13.87 10.83
CA LYS A 126 -3.61 -14.55 11.50
C LYS A 126 -4.96 -14.33 10.83
N ALA A 127 -5.12 -13.25 10.08
CA ALA A 127 -6.34 -12.92 9.37
C ALA A 127 -6.78 -14.03 8.40
N GLY A 128 -8.07 -14.06 8.11
CA GLY A 128 -8.59 -14.74 6.92
C GLY A 128 -8.26 -13.95 5.65
N THR A 129 -8.63 -14.51 4.50
CA THR A 129 -8.43 -13.88 3.20
C THR A 129 -9.62 -14.12 2.27
N THR A 130 -9.82 -13.19 1.33
CA THR A 130 -10.72 -13.37 0.18
C THR A 130 -10.07 -14.14 -0.99
N CYS A 131 -8.75 -14.33 -0.97
CA CYS A 131 -8.03 -15.07 -2.02
C CYS A 131 -8.33 -16.57 -1.99
N LYS A 132 -8.73 -17.13 -3.14
CA LYS A 132 -9.10 -18.55 -3.27
C LYS A 132 -7.96 -19.52 -2.97
N ASN A 133 -6.73 -19.12 -3.26
CA ASN A 133 -5.53 -19.90 -2.99
C ASN A 133 -5.01 -19.77 -1.54
N GLY A 134 -5.70 -19.03 -0.68
CA GLY A 134 -5.27 -18.79 0.69
C GLY A 134 -4.18 -17.72 0.85
N ASP A 135 -3.84 -16.97 -0.20
CA ASP A 135 -2.92 -15.83 -0.09
C ASP A 135 -3.47 -14.78 0.90
N LYS A 136 -2.71 -14.50 1.95
CA LYS A 136 -3.09 -13.53 2.98
C LYS A 136 -2.56 -12.12 2.72
N SER A 137 -2.00 -11.86 1.54
CA SER A 137 -1.49 -10.54 1.17
C SER A 137 -2.60 -9.49 1.17
N ALA A 138 -2.24 -8.24 1.45
CA ALA A 138 -3.14 -7.11 1.30
C ALA A 138 -2.84 -6.42 -0.03
N TYR A 139 -3.89 -6.20 -0.83
CA TYR A 139 -3.86 -5.44 -2.08
C TYR A 139 -4.91 -4.34 -1.97
N PHE A 140 -4.53 -3.08 -2.16
CA PHE A 140 -5.49 -2.01 -1.94
C PHE A 140 -5.18 -0.72 -2.70
N TRP A 141 -6.25 -0.12 -3.20
CA TRP A 141 -6.21 1.04 -4.10
C TRP A 141 -7.31 2.04 -3.71
N PRO A 142 -7.15 3.34 -4.03
CA PRO A 142 -8.19 4.33 -3.83
C PRO A 142 -9.47 3.98 -4.58
N VAL A 143 -10.62 4.19 -3.95
CA VAL A 143 -11.91 3.95 -4.59
C VAL A 143 -12.16 4.93 -5.75
N VAL A 144 -13.02 4.54 -6.68
CA VAL A 144 -13.50 5.43 -7.74
C VAL A 144 -14.94 5.79 -7.42
N ARG A 145 -15.32 7.05 -7.62
CA ARG A 145 -16.67 7.55 -7.43
C ARG A 145 -17.30 8.02 -8.72
N ILE A 146 -18.61 7.84 -8.82
CA ILE A 146 -19.46 8.56 -9.76
C ILE A 146 -20.15 9.68 -8.99
N ASP A 147 -19.99 10.91 -9.45
CA ASP A 147 -20.56 12.09 -8.83
C ASP A 147 -21.45 12.82 -9.83
N THR A 148 -22.76 12.60 -9.69
CA THR A 148 -23.81 13.22 -10.49
C THR A 148 -24.42 14.46 -9.83
N GLY A 149 -23.94 14.85 -8.64
CA GLY A 149 -24.55 15.89 -7.80
C GLY A 149 -25.81 15.44 -7.04
N GLU A 150 -26.19 14.16 -7.14
CA GLU A 150 -27.26 13.56 -6.33
C GLU A 150 -26.67 12.93 -5.06
N GLU A 151 -27.33 13.13 -3.90
CA GLU A 151 -26.95 12.46 -2.65
C GLU A 151 -27.26 10.95 -2.74
N GLU A 152 -26.33 10.18 -3.30
CA GLU A 152 -26.39 8.71 -3.29
C GLU A 152 -25.71 8.16 -2.02
N LYS A 153 -26.49 7.50 -1.16
CA LYS A 153 -25.94 6.80 0.01
C LYS A 153 -25.14 5.58 -0.42
N ASN A 154 -23.91 5.47 0.06
CA ASN A 154 -23.07 4.29 -0.14
C ASN A 154 -23.47 3.14 0.78
N GLU A 155 -23.13 1.92 0.37
CA GLU A 155 -23.31 0.75 1.25
C GLU A 155 -22.38 0.86 2.47
N PRO A 156 -22.83 0.45 3.67
CA PRO A 156 -21.98 0.52 4.85
C PRO A 156 -20.72 -0.32 4.71
N ALA A 157 -19.58 0.22 5.11
CA ALA A 157 -18.34 -0.52 5.19
C ALA A 157 -18.39 -1.61 6.28
N LYS A 158 -17.58 -2.67 6.10
CA LYS A 158 -17.26 -3.60 7.18
C LYS A 158 -16.62 -2.84 8.35
N LYS A 159 -17.18 -2.98 9.56
CA LYS A 159 -16.63 -2.37 10.78
C LYS A 159 -15.28 -3.02 11.16
N PRO A 160 -14.19 -2.24 11.33
CA PRO A 160 -12.86 -2.79 11.64
C PRO A 160 -12.62 -3.08 13.13
N ASP A 161 -13.56 -2.79 14.03
CA ASP A 161 -13.30 -2.79 15.48
C ASP A 161 -12.82 -4.12 16.05
N GLY A 162 -13.36 -5.24 15.56
CA GLY A 162 -12.89 -6.58 15.94
C GLY A 162 -11.44 -6.83 15.50
N ASP A 163 -11.10 -6.40 14.29
CA ASP A 163 -9.77 -6.53 13.71
C ASP A 163 -8.75 -5.62 14.43
N ARG A 164 -9.16 -4.40 14.81
CA ARG A 164 -8.35 -3.46 15.61
C ARG A 164 -8.04 -4.01 17.00
N ALA A 165 -9.05 -4.53 17.70
CA ALA A 165 -8.86 -5.13 19.02
C ALA A 165 -7.92 -6.35 18.97
N GLN A 166 -7.97 -7.12 17.89
CA GLN A 166 -7.03 -8.22 17.65
C GLN A 166 -5.60 -7.68 17.41
N ALA A 167 -5.44 -6.69 16.54
CA ALA A 167 -4.15 -6.11 16.22
C ALA A 167 -3.46 -5.48 17.46
N ASP A 168 -4.23 -4.81 18.33
CA ASP A 168 -3.74 -4.24 19.60
C ASP A 168 -3.21 -5.30 20.57
N ARG A 169 -3.91 -6.44 20.67
CA ARG A 169 -3.44 -7.56 21.49
C ARG A 169 -2.14 -8.13 20.94
N GLU A 170 -1.99 -8.13 19.63
CA GLU A 170 -0.84 -8.71 18.93
C GLU A 170 0.38 -7.81 18.95
N ALA A 171 0.19 -6.49 18.83
CA ALA A 171 1.24 -5.49 18.93
C ALA A 171 1.96 -5.52 20.30
N LYS A 172 1.28 -5.95 21.36
CA LYS A 172 1.83 -6.08 22.73
C LYS A 172 2.69 -7.33 22.94
N THR A 173 2.83 -8.19 21.92
CA THR A 173 3.58 -9.46 22.03
C THR A 173 4.89 -9.43 21.25
N VAL A 174 5.92 -10.13 21.72
CA VAL A 174 7.17 -10.34 20.96
C VAL A 174 6.91 -11.36 19.84
N GLN A 175 7.51 -11.14 18.66
CA GLN A 175 7.38 -12.02 17.48
C GLN A 175 8.70 -12.72 17.14
N VAL A 176 8.58 -13.90 16.55
CA VAL A 176 9.67 -14.63 15.92
C VAL A 176 9.82 -14.18 14.47
N ALA A 177 11.04 -13.79 14.10
CA ALA A 177 11.44 -13.48 12.73
C ALA A 177 12.40 -14.56 12.23
N CYS A 178 11.93 -15.39 11.30
CA CYS A 178 12.73 -16.44 10.67
C CYS A 178 13.18 -16.03 9.27
N PRO A 179 14.39 -16.42 8.83
CA PRO A 179 14.80 -16.29 7.45
C PRO A 179 13.84 -17.05 6.51
N ASP A 180 13.51 -16.42 5.40
CA ASP A 180 12.70 -17.00 4.33
C ASP A 180 13.53 -18.03 3.54
N VAL A 181 13.03 -19.26 3.43
CA VAL A 181 13.75 -20.35 2.75
C VAL A 181 13.42 -20.35 1.26
N ALA A 182 12.17 -20.11 0.88
CA ALA A 182 11.72 -20.08 -0.52
C ALA A 182 12.58 -19.15 -1.40
N SER A 183 12.99 -17.98 -0.90
CA SER A 183 13.86 -17.03 -1.61
C SER A 183 15.30 -17.49 -1.84
N LYS A 184 15.72 -18.60 -1.24
CA LYS A 184 17.06 -19.19 -1.42
C LYS A 184 17.04 -20.45 -2.27
N LEU A 185 15.86 -20.95 -2.63
CA LEU A 185 15.72 -22.10 -3.51
C LEU A 185 15.81 -21.62 -4.96
N ALA A 186 16.66 -22.27 -5.75
CA ALA A 186 16.74 -22.09 -7.20
C ALA A 186 16.19 -23.35 -7.89
N ASP A 187 15.42 -23.14 -8.96
CA ASP A 187 14.92 -24.16 -9.90
C ASP A 187 14.54 -25.51 -9.26
N ILE A 188 13.34 -25.58 -8.67
CA ILE A 188 12.83 -26.79 -8.00
C ILE A 188 12.22 -27.73 -9.05
N PRO A 189 12.65 -28.99 -9.18
CA PRO A 189 12.06 -29.97 -10.10
C PRO A 189 10.57 -30.23 -9.81
N ASP A 190 9.74 -30.47 -10.85
CA ASP A 190 8.30 -30.68 -10.65
C ASP A 190 8.04 -31.88 -9.72
N GLN A 191 8.87 -32.92 -9.84
CA GLN A 191 8.79 -34.13 -9.03
C GLN A 191 9.03 -33.87 -7.53
N ALA A 192 9.81 -32.84 -7.19
CA ALA A 192 10.12 -32.48 -5.82
C ALA A 192 9.13 -31.47 -5.21
N MET A 193 8.33 -30.79 -6.05
CA MET A 193 7.53 -29.64 -5.62
C MET A 193 6.59 -29.96 -4.45
N ALA A 194 5.85 -31.07 -4.51
CA ALA A 194 4.88 -31.40 -3.46
C ALA A 194 5.55 -31.66 -2.09
N GLU A 195 6.71 -32.32 -2.09
CA GLU A 195 7.49 -32.57 -0.87
C GLU A 195 8.12 -31.27 -0.35
N VAL A 196 8.67 -30.43 -1.23
CA VAL A 196 9.22 -29.13 -0.83
C VAL A 196 8.12 -28.24 -0.26
N ASP A 197 6.97 -28.13 -0.91
CA ASP A 197 5.83 -27.33 -0.46
C ASP A 197 5.35 -27.79 0.92
N SER A 198 5.23 -29.10 1.16
CA SER A 198 4.88 -29.63 2.48
C SER A 198 5.90 -29.25 3.55
N ASN A 199 7.20 -29.28 3.23
CA ASN A 199 8.24 -28.86 4.16
C ASN A 199 8.23 -27.34 4.40
N LEU A 200 7.95 -26.52 3.39
CA LEU A 200 7.78 -25.07 3.54
C LEU A 200 6.57 -24.74 4.45
N ASP A 201 5.47 -25.45 4.29
CA ASP A 201 4.28 -25.34 5.16
C ASP A 201 4.64 -25.71 6.63
N GLN A 202 5.50 -26.71 6.85
CA GLN A 202 5.99 -27.06 8.19
C GLN A 202 6.89 -25.97 8.79
N LEU A 203 7.75 -25.32 7.98
CA LEU A 203 8.58 -24.20 8.46
C LEU A 203 7.74 -23.01 8.92
N ASP A 204 6.68 -22.68 8.18
CA ASP A 204 5.74 -21.61 8.54
C ASP A 204 4.98 -21.98 9.82
N SER A 205 4.49 -23.22 9.93
CA SER A 205 3.79 -23.71 11.13
C SER A 205 4.67 -23.65 12.39
N GLN A 206 5.97 -23.99 12.29
CA GLN A 206 6.89 -23.90 13.41
C GLN A 206 7.13 -22.47 13.91
N ALA A 207 7.13 -21.49 12.99
CA ALA A 207 7.22 -20.08 13.38
C ALA A 207 5.95 -19.63 14.12
N ASP A 208 4.78 -20.06 13.65
CA ASP A 208 3.50 -19.76 14.29
C ASP A 208 3.37 -20.40 15.68
N GLU A 209 3.77 -21.67 15.84
CA GLU A 209 3.85 -22.34 17.14
C GLU A 209 4.79 -21.59 18.11
N ALA A 210 5.96 -21.15 17.63
CA ALA A 210 6.89 -20.40 18.45
C ALA A 210 6.32 -19.05 18.88
N ASN A 211 5.62 -18.35 17.97
CA ASN A 211 4.88 -17.12 18.28
C ASN A 211 3.78 -17.34 19.33
N GLN A 212 3.05 -18.46 19.27
CA GLN A 212 2.04 -18.83 20.27
C GLN A 212 2.67 -19.10 21.63
N ARG A 213 3.80 -19.83 21.67
CA ARG A 213 4.54 -20.10 22.90
C ARG A 213 5.07 -18.82 23.56
N ILE A 214 5.59 -17.87 22.77
CA ILE A 214 6.01 -16.56 23.27
C ILE A 214 4.83 -15.77 23.83
N ALA A 215 3.68 -15.78 23.15
CA ALA A 215 2.49 -15.09 23.63
C ALA A 215 1.97 -15.69 24.95
N ALA A 216 2.03 -17.01 25.10
CA ALA A 216 1.59 -17.72 26.29
C ALA A 216 2.46 -17.45 27.53
N THR A 217 3.73 -17.05 27.37
CA THR A 217 4.62 -16.82 28.52
C THR A 217 4.40 -15.47 29.18
N GLN A 218 3.68 -14.53 28.56
CA GLN A 218 3.35 -13.21 29.12
C GLN A 218 4.55 -12.43 29.71
N GLY A 219 5.77 -12.68 29.21
CA GLY A 219 7.00 -12.06 29.74
C GLY A 219 7.68 -12.79 30.90
N GLN A 220 7.17 -13.95 31.32
CA GLN A 220 7.81 -14.80 32.32
C GLN A 220 9.08 -15.47 31.75
N GLY A 221 10.18 -15.45 32.51
CA GLY A 221 11.44 -16.14 32.19
C GLY A 221 12.52 -15.30 31.49
N GLY A 222 12.23 -14.06 31.07
CA GLY A 222 13.21 -13.14 30.48
C GLY A 222 13.76 -13.58 29.10
N PRO A 223 14.72 -12.82 28.54
CA PRO A 223 15.30 -13.09 27.21
C PRO A 223 15.97 -14.46 27.07
N ASP A 224 16.57 -14.97 28.16
CA ASP A 224 17.26 -16.26 28.15
C ASP A 224 16.29 -17.44 28.08
N PHE A 225 15.09 -17.32 28.66
CA PHE A 225 14.04 -18.33 28.47
C PHE A 225 13.60 -18.40 27.00
N VAL A 226 13.34 -17.25 26.36
CA VAL A 226 12.92 -17.23 24.95
C VAL A 226 14.01 -17.82 24.06
N ARG A 227 15.28 -17.47 24.31
CA ARG A 227 16.41 -18.05 23.57
C ARG A 227 16.50 -19.56 23.76
N ASN A 228 16.50 -20.04 25.01
CA ASN A 228 16.81 -21.43 25.33
C ASN A 228 15.62 -22.39 25.11
N ALA A 229 14.41 -21.98 25.47
CA ALA A 229 13.23 -22.84 25.44
C ALA A 229 12.42 -22.75 24.13
N ILE A 230 12.63 -21.69 23.34
CA ILE A 230 11.85 -21.43 22.12
C ILE A 230 12.77 -21.34 20.89
N LEU A 231 13.72 -20.39 20.84
CA LEU A 231 14.53 -20.17 19.64
C LEU A 231 15.52 -21.30 19.34
N ASN A 232 16.20 -21.86 20.34
CA ASN A 232 17.13 -22.96 20.14
C ASN A 232 16.42 -24.23 19.62
N PRO A 233 15.33 -24.74 20.25
CA PRO A 233 14.57 -25.85 19.68
C PRO A 233 13.99 -25.55 18.30
N LEU A 234 13.54 -24.31 18.06
CA LEU A 234 13.05 -23.90 16.75
C LEU A 234 14.14 -23.98 15.68
N LYS A 235 15.36 -23.50 15.99
CA LYS A 235 16.52 -23.59 15.09
C LYS A 235 16.78 -25.05 14.70
N ASP A 236 16.82 -25.97 15.66
CA ASP A 236 17.16 -27.37 15.40
C ASP A 236 16.07 -28.05 14.54
N ARG A 237 14.80 -27.81 14.85
CA ARG A 237 13.66 -28.32 14.07
C ARG A 237 13.64 -27.77 12.65
N ARG A 238 13.93 -26.48 12.48
CA ARG A 238 14.02 -25.83 11.16
C ARG A 238 15.20 -26.37 10.36
N ALA A 239 16.36 -26.55 10.99
CA ALA A 239 17.54 -27.10 10.32
C ALA A 239 17.24 -28.48 9.71
N ALA A 240 16.53 -29.34 10.46
CA ALA A 240 16.12 -30.65 9.95
C ALA A 240 15.19 -30.56 8.74
N ILE A 241 14.22 -29.64 8.73
CA ILE A 241 13.32 -29.45 7.58
C ILE A 241 14.06 -28.86 6.39
N ILE A 242 14.94 -27.89 6.61
CA ILE A 242 15.74 -27.28 5.56
C ILE A 242 16.63 -28.33 4.87
N ASP A 243 17.22 -29.25 5.62
CA ASP A 243 18.00 -30.35 5.03
C ASP A 243 17.09 -31.32 4.24
N ARG A 244 15.87 -31.62 4.73
CA ARG A 244 14.88 -32.41 3.95
C ARG A 244 14.54 -31.74 2.62
N ILE A 245 14.35 -30.42 2.60
CA ILE A 245 14.12 -29.66 1.36
C ILE A 245 15.30 -29.85 0.41
N ALA A 246 16.53 -29.65 0.90
CA ALA A 246 17.73 -29.78 0.10
C ALA A 246 17.91 -31.22 -0.43
N ILE A 247 17.61 -32.24 0.38
CA ILE A 247 17.62 -33.65 -0.04
C ILE A 247 16.55 -33.92 -1.10
N ALA A 248 15.32 -33.45 -0.91
CA ALA A 248 14.21 -33.66 -1.84
C ALA A 248 14.54 -33.10 -3.24
N ILE A 249 15.13 -31.90 -3.31
CA ILE A 249 15.62 -31.30 -4.55
C ILE A 249 16.79 -32.11 -5.12
N GLY A 250 17.76 -32.47 -4.26
CA GLY A 250 18.97 -33.22 -4.63
C GLY A 250 18.72 -34.62 -5.23
N ARG A 251 17.52 -35.18 -5.07
CA ARG A 251 17.12 -36.46 -5.70
C ARG A 251 16.93 -36.35 -7.22
N PHE A 252 16.67 -35.14 -7.73
CA PHE A 252 16.29 -34.93 -9.13
C PHE A 252 17.17 -33.91 -9.87
N THR A 253 17.91 -33.07 -9.15
CA THR A 253 18.84 -32.08 -9.71
C THR A 253 20.01 -31.84 -8.76
N GLN A 254 20.92 -30.92 -9.10
CA GLN A 254 22.01 -30.52 -8.22
C GLN A 254 21.46 -30.03 -6.87
N LYS A 255 21.98 -30.58 -5.77
CA LYS A 255 21.59 -30.18 -4.41
C LYS A 255 21.83 -28.66 -4.25
N PRO A 256 20.87 -27.92 -3.65
CA PRO A 256 21.09 -26.52 -3.29
C PRO A 256 22.34 -26.35 -2.42
N GLY A 257 22.96 -25.17 -2.46
CA GLY A 257 24.09 -24.82 -1.59
C GLY A 257 23.73 -24.87 -0.10
N ASP A 258 24.68 -24.55 0.78
CA ASP A 258 24.43 -24.59 2.23
C ASP A 258 23.29 -23.64 2.64
N LEU A 259 22.18 -24.23 3.08
CA LEU A 259 20.99 -23.53 3.57
C LEU A 259 20.95 -23.46 5.10
N GLY A 260 21.94 -24.03 5.82
CA GLY A 260 21.94 -24.13 7.28
C GLY A 260 21.86 -22.77 7.98
N GLY A 261 22.41 -21.72 7.36
CA GLY A 261 22.31 -20.34 7.84
C GLY A 261 20.88 -19.76 7.91
N LEU A 262 19.89 -20.44 7.32
CA LEU A 262 18.47 -20.02 7.33
C LEU A 262 17.67 -20.61 8.49
N ALA A 263 18.26 -21.54 9.24
CA ALA A 263 17.62 -22.19 10.37
C ALA A 263 17.40 -21.25 11.58
N PRO A 264 18.37 -20.41 12.01
CA PRO A 264 18.19 -19.57 13.19
C PRO A 264 17.13 -18.49 12.97
N CYS A 265 16.20 -18.37 13.92
CA CYS A 265 15.26 -17.25 13.98
C CYS A 265 15.65 -16.27 15.10
N THR A 266 15.21 -15.03 14.98
CA THR A 266 15.39 -13.98 15.99
C THR A 266 14.06 -13.54 16.56
N THR A 267 14.08 -12.73 17.62
CA THR A 267 12.88 -12.04 18.11
C THR A 267 12.86 -10.60 17.63
N LYS A 268 11.66 -10.09 17.32
CA LYS A 268 11.39 -8.68 17.05
C LYS A 268 10.18 -8.20 17.86
N PRO A 269 10.08 -6.90 18.17
CA PRO A 269 8.86 -6.33 18.74
C PRO A 269 7.66 -6.64 17.85
N GLY A 270 6.49 -6.96 18.44
CA GLY A 270 5.28 -7.23 17.63
C GLY A 270 4.78 -6.02 16.86
N LYS A 271 5.17 -4.82 17.30
CA LYS A 271 5.06 -3.56 16.55
C LYS A 271 6.21 -3.45 15.55
N ASP A 272 6.30 -4.37 14.60
CA ASP A 272 7.12 -4.19 13.41
C ASP A 272 6.33 -3.31 12.42
N THR A 273 6.24 -2.01 12.74
CA THR A 273 5.75 -0.96 11.83
C THR A 273 6.90 -0.50 10.94
N GLY A 274 7.61 -1.41 10.26
CA GLY A 274 8.64 -1.09 9.26
C GLY A 274 9.55 0.13 9.56
N THR A 275 9.91 0.39 10.83
CA THR A 275 10.29 1.74 11.29
C THR A 275 11.51 2.26 10.52
N PRO A 276 11.48 3.52 10.08
CA PRO A 276 11.34 4.67 10.96
C PRO A 276 9.97 5.34 10.95
N THR A 277 9.75 6.01 12.07
CA THR A 277 8.83 7.11 12.30
C THR A 277 8.68 7.99 11.04
N PRO A 278 7.45 8.37 10.66
CA PRO A 278 7.27 9.43 9.68
C PRO A 278 8.14 10.64 10.07
N PRO A 279 8.70 11.43 9.12
CA PRO A 279 9.11 12.78 9.47
C PRO A 279 7.93 13.45 10.19
N PRO A 280 8.18 14.25 11.24
CA PRO A 280 7.10 14.92 11.96
C PRO A 280 6.23 15.62 10.92
N SER A 281 4.98 15.20 10.81
CA SER A 281 4.01 15.92 10.00
C SER A 281 3.94 17.32 10.60
N SER A 282 4.44 18.30 9.87
CA SER A 282 4.34 19.71 10.25
C SER A 282 2.92 20.26 10.14
N THR A 283 1.90 19.41 10.00
CA THR A 283 0.53 19.76 10.30
C THR A 283 0.29 19.57 11.78
N ALA A 284 0.38 20.69 12.49
CA ALA A 284 -0.09 20.89 13.84
C ALA A 284 -1.46 20.23 14.09
N GLY A 285 -1.53 19.41 15.14
CA GLY A 285 -2.57 19.47 16.18
C GLY A 285 -4.07 19.51 15.81
N GLY A 286 -4.47 19.16 14.60
CA GLY A 286 -5.87 18.98 14.21
C GLY A 286 -6.27 17.51 14.29
N ALA A 287 -7.44 17.21 14.85
CA ALA A 287 -8.05 15.89 14.66
C ALA A 287 -8.24 15.65 13.16
N LEU A 288 -7.80 14.49 12.66
CA LEU A 288 -8.14 14.06 11.30
C LEU A 288 -9.66 13.99 11.16
N PRO A 289 -10.22 14.20 9.95
CA PRO A 289 -11.66 14.20 9.75
C PRO A 289 -12.28 12.92 10.32
N GLY A 290 -13.38 13.08 11.05
CA GLY A 290 -14.15 11.96 11.57
C GLY A 290 -14.77 11.16 10.42
N GLN A 291 -14.88 9.85 10.60
CA GLN A 291 -15.65 9.00 9.69
C GLN A 291 -17.14 9.13 9.99
N ASP A 292 -17.98 8.99 8.97
CA ASP A 292 -19.41 8.77 9.16
C ASP A 292 -19.72 7.28 9.46
N GLU A 293 -21.00 6.91 9.49
CA GLU A 293 -21.45 5.53 9.77
C GLU A 293 -21.05 4.51 8.70
N ASN A 294 -20.63 4.97 7.52
CA ASN A 294 -20.22 4.17 6.37
C ASN A 294 -18.69 4.16 6.17
N ASN A 295 -17.93 4.64 7.17
CA ASN A 295 -16.47 4.88 7.11
C ASN A 295 -16.05 5.99 6.12
N GLU A 296 -16.96 6.81 5.61
CA GLU A 296 -16.65 7.86 4.64
C GLU A 296 -16.06 9.09 5.32
N LEU A 297 -15.25 9.83 4.56
CA LEU A 297 -14.64 11.09 4.99
C LEU A 297 -15.19 12.24 4.14
N PRO A 298 -15.31 13.46 4.70
CA PRO A 298 -15.73 14.63 3.94
C PRO A 298 -14.74 14.96 2.81
N GLY A 299 -15.26 15.46 1.68
CA GLY A 299 -14.44 15.85 0.52
C GLY A 299 -14.08 14.68 -0.41
N ASN A 300 -14.89 13.62 -0.40
CA ASN A 300 -14.89 12.55 -1.38
C ASN A 300 -16.35 12.08 -1.56
N ASP A 301 -17.12 12.90 -2.27
CA ASP A 301 -18.55 12.79 -2.51
C ASP A 301 -18.86 11.93 -3.74
N GLY A 302 -20.08 11.42 -3.79
CA GLY A 302 -20.58 10.57 -4.86
C GLY A 302 -20.54 9.08 -4.52
N LYS A 303 -21.04 8.27 -5.44
CA LYS A 303 -21.21 6.84 -5.25
C LYS A 303 -19.92 6.06 -5.49
N ILE A 304 -19.50 5.28 -4.50
CA ILE A 304 -18.40 4.33 -4.59
C ILE A 304 -18.72 3.29 -5.65
N LEU A 305 -17.80 3.14 -6.60
CA LEU A 305 -17.88 2.18 -7.68
C LEU A 305 -16.93 1.01 -7.42
N ARG A 306 -17.51 -0.14 -7.06
CA ARG A 306 -16.77 -1.40 -7.03
C ARG A 306 -16.28 -1.76 -8.44
N PRO A 307 -15.01 -2.17 -8.62
CA PRO A 307 -14.54 -2.65 -9.92
C PRO A 307 -15.41 -3.81 -10.44
N GLN A 308 -15.72 -3.81 -11.73
CA GLN A 308 -16.38 -4.95 -12.39
C GLN A 308 -15.43 -6.15 -12.48
N LYS A 309 -14.12 -5.89 -12.60
CA LYS A 309 -13.09 -6.93 -12.63
C LYS A 309 -11.82 -6.45 -11.95
N VAL A 310 -11.24 -7.32 -11.12
CA VAL A 310 -9.91 -7.18 -10.54
C VAL A 310 -9.05 -8.32 -11.10
N GLN A 311 -7.84 -8.01 -11.54
CA GLN A 311 -6.85 -9.01 -11.95
C GLN A 311 -5.54 -8.74 -11.23
N LEU A 312 -5.14 -9.66 -10.35
CA LEU A 312 -3.85 -9.63 -9.66
C LEU A 312 -2.91 -10.59 -10.38
N THR A 313 -1.96 -10.05 -11.15
CA THR A 313 -1.07 -10.85 -11.99
C THR A 313 0.38 -10.60 -11.65
N PHE A 314 1.10 -11.64 -11.27
CA PHE A 314 2.55 -11.61 -11.10
C PHE A 314 3.21 -12.04 -12.40
N ARG A 315 4.11 -11.20 -12.91
CA ARG A 315 4.85 -11.41 -14.16
C ARG A 315 6.32 -11.72 -13.86
N GLY A 316 6.96 -12.51 -14.71
CA GLY A 316 8.41 -12.69 -14.64
C GLY A 316 9.21 -11.47 -15.11
N SER A 317 10.51 -11.65 -15.30
CA SER A 317 11.43 -10.61 -15.80
C SER A 317 11.83 -10.88 -17.26
N PRO A 318 11.84 -9.83 -18.12
CA PRO A 318 12.23 -9.95 -19.53
C PRO A 318 13.73 -10.20 -19.73
N VAL A 319 14.56 -10.04 -18.69
CA VAL A 319 16.03 -10.11 -18.79
C VAL A 319 16.67 -11.22 -17.96
N GLY A 320 15.87 -12.03 -17.25
CA GLY A 320 16.37 -13.15 -16.47
C GLY A 320 15.32 -13.80 -15.58
N LYS A 321 15.77 -14.72 -14.72
CA LYS A 321 14.93 -15.33 -13.70
C LYS A 321 14.65 -14.36 -12.56
N VAL A 322 13.48 -14.51 -11.95
CA VAL A 322 13.11 -13.79 -10.73
C VAL A 322 13.36 -14.66 -9.50
N VAL A 323 13.63 -14.04 -8.36
CA VAL A 323 13.70 -14.69 -7.04
C VAL A 323 12.41 -14.44 -6.26
N ALA A 324 12.15 -15.24 -5.22
CA ALA A 324 10.97 -15.03 -4.38
C ALA A 324 10.94 -13.65 -3.72
N MET A 325 9.75 -13.05 -3.66
CA MET A 325 9.52 -11.90 -2.79
C MET A 325 9.54 -12.39 -1.34
N PRO A 326 10.31 -11.75 -0.44
CA PRO A 326 10.25 -12.10 0.97
C PRO A 326 8.85 -11.81 1.52
N ARG A 327 8.38 -12.64 2.45
CA ARG A 327 7.17 -12.36 3.22
C ARG A 327 7.31 -11.03 3.94
N PHE A 328 6.23 -10.27 3.99
CA PHE A 328 6.10 -8.90 4.50
C PHE A 328 6.74 -7.79 3.66
N LEU A 329 7.18 -8.09 2.44
CA LEU A 329 7.58 -7.05 1.48
C LEU A 329 6.42 -6.04 1.31
N ARG A 330 6.71 -4.76 1.54
CA ARG A 330 5.77 -3.64 1.38
C ARG A 330 6.09 -2.89 0.11
N VAL A 331 5.11 -2.63 -0.75
CA VAL A 331 5.37 -2.00 -2.04
C VAL A 331 4.35 -0.92 -2.32
N LEU A 332 4.84 0.27 -2.64
CA LEU A 332 4.01 1.41 -3.05
C LEU A 332 4.13 1.63 -4.55
N TYR A 333 3.00 1.81 -5.22
CA TYR A 333 2.88 2.26 -6.59
C TYR A 333 2.25 3.66 -6.63
N GLY A 334 2.72 4.55 -7.53
CA GLY A 334 2.20 5.92 -7.64
C GLY A 334 2.56 6.79 -6.43
N ASP A 335 1.87 7.92 -6.26
CA ASP A 335 2.05 8.83 -5.12
C ASP A 335 0.72 9.53 -4.78
N ALA A 336 0.25 9.36 -3.54
CA ALA A 336 -1.03 9.93 -3.10
C ALA A 336 -0.99 11.44 -2.87
N LYS A 337 0.20 12.07 -2.81
CA LYS A 337 0.39 13.48 -2.46
C LYS A 337 1.26 14.20 -3.49
N VAL A 338 0.95 14.03 -4.78
CA VAL A 338 1.74 14.58 -5.91
C VAL A 338 1.95 16.09 -5.80
N SER A 339 0.93 16.83 -5.35
CA SER A 339 1.01 18.29 -5.19
C SER A 339 2.04 18.70 -4.12
N THR A 340 2.32 17.82 -3.15
CA THR A 340 3.32 18.05 -2.09
C THR A 340 4.68 17.44 -2.43
N ASN A 341 4.70 16.20 -2.93
CA ASN A 341 5.91 15.41 -3.12
C ASN A 341 6.55 15.63 -4.51
N GLY A 342 5.82 16.22 -5.44
CA GLY A 342 6.20 16.32 -6.85
C GLY A 342 5.94 15.01 -7.62
N PRO A 343 6.16 15.03 -8.95
CA PRO A 343 5.70 13.95 -9.85
C PRO A 343 6.63 12.72 -9.91
N ALA A 344 7.77 12.72 -9.21
CA ALA A 344 8.79 11.68 -9.37
C ALA A 344 8.26 10.26 -9.10
N ASN A 345 7.42 10.11 -8.08
CA ASN A 345 6.82 8.83 -7.71
C ASN A 345 5.47 8.59 -8.39
N ALA A 346 4.80 9.63 -8.87
CA ALA A 346 3.52 9.55 -9.56
C ALA A 346 3.64 8.72 -10.85
N LYS A 347 2.54 8.07 -11.26
CA LYS A 347 2.52 7.19 -12.43
C LYS A 347 1.21 7.33 -13.20
N ALA A 348 1.33 7.43 -14.53
CA ALA A 348 0.20 7.28 -15.43
C ALA A 348 -0.35 5.85 -15.33
N SER A 349 -1.62 5.73 -14.97
CA SER A 349 -2.22 4.45 -14.56
C SER A 349 -3.56 4.16 -15.23
N TRP A 350 -4.12 5.14 -15.93
CA TRP A 350 -5.46 5.03 -16.49
C TRP A 350 -5.44 4.70 -17.98
N THR A 351 -6.41 3.91 -18.43
CA THR A 351 -6.57 3.49 -19.82
C THR A 351 -8.00 3.01 -20.08
N CYS A 352 -8.23 2.46 -21.26
CA CYS A 352 -9.46 1.78 -21.63
C CYS A 352 -9.17 0.34 -22.03
N THR A 353 -10.11 -0.57 -21.81
CA THR A 353 -10.01 -1.93 -22.36
C THR A 353 -9.87 -1.88 -23.89
N GLY A 354 -8.88 -2.60 -24.43
CA GLY A 354 -8.52 -2.56 -25.85
C GLY A 354 -7.51 -1.45 -26.22
N PHE A 355 -7.10 -0.63 -25.26
CA PHE A 355 -6.16 0.48 -25.43
C PHE A 355 -5.01 0.44 -24.41
N GLU A 356 -4.71 -0.74 -23.84
CA GLU A 356 -3.72 -0.90 -22.76
C GLU A 356 -2.28 -0.49 -23.13
N ASN A 357 -1.98 -0.30 -24.42
CA ASN A 357 -0.74 0.31 -24.89
C ASN A 357 -0.69 1.85 -24.73
N ARG A 358 -1.72 2.45 -24.13
CA ARG A 358 -1.86 3.87 -23.81
C ARG A 358 -2.19 4.01 -22.33
N LEU A 359 -1.21 4.37 -21.50
CA LEU A 359 -1.48 4.79 -20.12
C LEU A 359 -1.40 6.31 -20.02
N VAL A 360 -2.38 6.89 -19.34
CA VAL A 360 -2.52 8.34 -19.15
C VAL A 360 -2.55 8.70 -17.66
N ASP A 361 -2.10 9.92 -17.39
CA ASP A 361 -2.19 10.62 -16.10
C ASP A 361 -3.51 11.39 -15.94
N LYS A 362 -4.52 11.00 -16.71
CA LYS A 362 -5.84 11.63 -16.83
C LYS A 362 -6.94 10.59 -16.82
N TYR A 363 -8.13 10.98 -16.42
CA TYR A 363 -9.34 10.18 -16.58
C TYR A 363 -9.65 9.96 -18.07
N PRO A 364 -9.66 8.71 -18.56
CA PRO A 364 -9.93 8.44 -19.96
C PRO A 364 -11.43 8.53 -20.26
N ILE A 365 -11.75 9.09 -21.42
CA ILE A 365 -13.03 8.92 -22.09
C ILE A 365 -12.85 7.76 -23.08
N CYS A 366 -13.47 6.63 -22.79
CA CYS A 366 -13.32 5.38 -23.52
C CYS A 366 -14.31 5.28 -24.69
N PRO A 367 -13.90 4.77 -25.87
CA PRO A 367 -14.82 4.57 -26.99
C PRO A 367 -15.93 3.58 -26.63
N GLN A 368 -17.00 3.60 -27.41
CA GLN A 368 -18.13 2.69 -27.20
C GLN A 368 -17.67 1.22 -27.23
N GLY A 369 -18.13 0.43 -26.26
CA GLY A 369 -17.71 -0.96 -26.08
C GLY A 369 -16.44 -1.14 -25.26
N SER A 370 -15.68 -0.08 -24.98
CA SER A 370 -14.54 -0.09 -24.06
C SER A 370 -14.93 0.40 -22.67
N LYS A 371 -14.28 -0.17 -21.65
CA LYS A 371 -14.48 0.16 -20.23
C LYS A 371 -13.27 0.93 -19.70
N VAL A 372 -13.50 1.79 -18.70
CA VAL A 372 -12.42 2.48 -17.98
C VAL A 372 -11.61 1.42 -17.23
N LYS A 373 -10.28 1.53 -17.31
CA LYS A 373 -9.37 0.57 -16.70
C LYS A 373 -8.20 1.29 -16.04
N ARG A 374 -7.81 0.84 -14.84
CA ARG A 374 -6.55 1.19 -14.19
C ARG A 374 -5.58 0.02 -14.32
N ILE A 375 -4.30 0.31 -14.57
CA ILE A 375 -3.21 -0.67 -14.58
C ILE A 375 -2.09 -0.14 -13.68
N HIS A 376 -1.87 -0.79 -12.56
CA HIS A 376 -0.81 -0.49 -11.61
C HIS A 376 0.26 -1.56 -11.73
N THR A 377 1.38 -1.22 -12.37
CA THR A 377 2.52 -2.13 -12.55
C THR A 377 3.58 -1.79 -11.53
N PHE A 378 3.73 -2.62 -10.50
CA PHE A 378 4.57 -2.34 -9.33
C PHE A 378 6.08 -2.41 -9.65
N PRO A 379 6.94 -1.77 -8.84
CA PRO A 379 8.38 -2.01 -8.91
C PRO A 379 8.71 -3.49 -8.62
N SER A 380 9.79 -3.98 -9.21
CA SER A 380 10.14 -5.42 -9.18
C SER A 380 11.64 -5.69 -9.02
N CYS A 381 12.43 -4.67 -8.72
CA CYS A 381 13.84 -4.80 -8.42
C CYS A 381 14.02 -4.59 -6.92
N TRP A 382 14.21 -5.68 -6.17
CA TRP A 382 14.35 -5.72 -4.71
C TRP A 382 15.81 -5.72 -4.28
N ASP A 383 16.16 -5.01 -3.21
CA ASP A 383 17.55 -4.85 -2.74
C ASP A 383 18.21 -6.14 -2.19
N GLY A 384 17.44 -7.24 -2.12
CA GLY A 384 17.92 -8.54 -1.67
C GLY A 384 17.97 -8.70 -0.16
N LYS A 385 17.55 -7.68 0.62
CA LYS A 385 17.70 -7.63 2.07
C LYS A 385 16.45 -7.18 2.82
N ASN A 386 15.86 -6.04 2.46
CA ASN A 386 14.88 -5.35 3.29
C ASN A 386 13.46 -5.59 2.79
N THR A 387 12.54 -5.98 3.68
CA THR A 387 11.10 -6.08 3.36
C THR A 387 10.40 -4.73 3.35
N ASP A 388 11.04 -3.71 3.93
CA ASP A 388 10.59 -2.33 3.90
C ASP A 388 11.78 -1.39 4.11
N SER A 389 11.70 -0.16 3.62
CA SER A 389 12.71 0.88 3.83
C SER A 389 12.10 2.08 4.53
N ALA A 390 12.93 2.98 5.03
CA ALA A 390 12.47 4.11 5.80
C ALA A 390 11.48 5.05 5.10
N ASN A 391 11.51 5.04 3.77
CA ASN A 391 10.61 5.81 2.93
C ASN A 391 9.66 4.91 2.12
N HIS A 392 9.59 3.61 2.45
CA HIS A 392 8.81 2.57 1.79
C HIS A 392 9.08 2.38 0.29
N ARG A 393 10.19 2.93 -0.23
CA ARG A 393 10.48 2.98 -1.69
C ARG A 393 11.88 2.54 -2.10
N THR A 394 12.91 2.74 -1.27
CA THR A 394 14.30 2.45 -1.69
C THR A 394 14.69 0.98 -1.64
N HIS A 395 13.96 0.15 -0.89
CA HIS A 395 14.22 -1.30 -0.85
C HIS A 395 13.69 -2.05 -2.08
N ILE A 396 12.75 -1.46 -2.84
CA ILE A 396 12.24 -2.02 -4.09
C ILE A 396 11.95 -0.93 -5.12
N VAL A 397 12.61 -1.00 -6.27
CA VAL A 397 12.58 0.04 -7.30
C VAL A 397 12.09 -0.50 -8.63
N PHE A 398 11.69 0.40 -9.52
CA PHE A 398 11.30 0.05 -10.88
C PHE A 398 12.52 -0.46 -11.68
N PRO A 399 12.34 -1.47 -12.53
CA PRO A 399 13.36 -1.80 -13.52
C PRO A 399 13.55 -0.64 -14.51
N ASP A 400 14.68 -0.63 -15.22
CA ASP A 400 14.90 0.29 -16.33
C ASP A 400 13.96 0.01 -17.52
N GLN A 401 14.04 0.85 -18.56
CA GLN A 401 13.22 0.70 -19.77
C GLN A 401 13.41 -0.63 -20.52
N PHE A 402 14.46 -1.40 -20.22
CA PHE A 402 14.72 -2.72 -20.79
C PHE A 402 14.35 -3.85 -19.81
N GLY A 403 13.76 -3.52 -18.65
CA GLY A 403 13.39 -4.48 -17.63
C GLY A 403 14.54 -4.90 -16.71
N ARG A 404 15.68 -4.22 -16.74
CA ARG A 404 16.86 -4.57 -15.94
C ARG A 404 16.83 -3.94 -14.56
N CYS A 405 17.28 -4.70 -13.57
CA CYS A 405 17.54 -4.20 -12.24
C CYS A 405 18.94 -3.58 -12.15
N GLY A 406 19.04 -2.45 -11.44
CA GLY A 406 20.32 -1.81 -11.13
C GLY A 406 21.24 -2.71 -10.30
N LYS A 407 22.53 -2.36 -10.23
CA LYS A 407 23.53 -3.10 -9.46
C LYS A 407 23.09 -3.24 -7.99
N GLY A 408 23.14 -4.47 -7.46
CA GLY A 408 22.75 -4.79 -6.09
C GLY A 408 21.28 -5.18 -5.92
N PHE A 409 20.43 -4.93 -6.92
CA PHE A 409 19.04 -5.36 -6.91
C PHE A 409 18.85 -6.73 -7.58
N LYS A 410 17.85 -7.45 -7.12
CA LYS A 410 17.40 -8.74 -7.66
C LYS A 410 16.00 -8.58 -8.21
N ALA A 411 15.75 -9.17 -9.38
CA ALA A 411 14.40 -9.21 -9.94
C ALA A 411 13.51 -10.13 -9.10
N VAL A 412 12.35 -9.63 -8.68
CA VAL A 412 11.26 -10.42 -8.07
C VAL A 412 10.06 -10.45 -9.03
N PRO A 413 9.08 -11.36 -8.88
CA PRO A 413 7.88 -11.32 -9.69
C PRO A 413 7.22 -9.95 -9.63
N GLN A 414 6.94 -9.36 -10.80
CA GLN A 414 6.34 -8.04 -10.88
C GLN A 414 4.82 -8.15 -10.75
N LEU A 415 4.28 -7.62 -9.65
CA LEU A 415 2.84 -7.48 -9.49
C LEU A 415 2.29 -6.44 -10.47
N GLN A 416 1.24 -6.81 -11.18
CA GLN A 416 0.38 -5.93 -11.93
C GLN A 416 -1.05 -6.10 -11.44
N ILE A 417 -1.65 -5.01 -10.95
CA ILE A 417 -3.05 -4.94 -10.59
C ILE A 417 -3.78 -4.24 -11.74
N SER A 418 -4.82 -4.89 -12.27
CA SER A 418 -5.70 -4.30 -13.29
C SER A 418 -7.13 -4.24 -12.77
N LEU A 419 -7.70 -3.03 -12.78
CA LEU A 419 -9.04 -2.74 -12.27
C LEU A 419 -9.89 -2.24 -13.43
N THR A 420 -10.97 -2.95 -13.75
CA THR A 420 -11.89 -2.55 -14.84
C THR A 420 -13.21 -2.09 -14.23
N TYR A 421 -13.67 -0.91 -14.64
CA TYR A 421 -14.88 -0.29 -14.12
C TYR A 421 -15.95 -0.15 -15.19
N ASP A 422 -17.20 -0.36 -14.79
CA ASP A 422 -18.35 -0.19 -15.67
C ASP A 422 -18.93 1.22 -15.51
N ILE A 423 -18.16 2.22 -15.97
CA ILE A 423 -18.58 3.63 -15.93
C ILE A 423 -19.36 3.94 -17.21
N PRO A 424 -20.65 4.33 -17.14
CA PRO A 424 -21.42 4.68 -18.31
C PRO A 424 -20.72 5.76 -19.16
N ARG A 425 -20.81 5.64 -20.48
CA ARG A 425 -20.10 6.55 -21.38
C ARG A 425 -20.58 8.01 -21.25
N ASP A 426 -21.86 8.22 -20.94
CA ASP A 426 -22.39 9.56 -20.71
C ASP A 426 -21.81 10.19 -19.45
N ILE A 427 -21.61 9.43 -18.36
CA ILE A 427 -20.90 9.86 -17.15
C ILE A 427 -19.44 10.26 -17.48
N GLN A 428 -18.76 9.48 -18.32
CA GLN A 428 -17.39 9.82 -18.76
C GLN A 428 -17.36 11.12 -19.58
N LEU A 429 -18.32 11.30 -20.51
CA LEU A 429 -18.42 12.50 -21.35
C LEU A 429 -18.80 13.75 -20.54
N LYS A 430 -19.65 13.60 -19.53
CA LYS A 430 -20.00 14.64 -18.55
C LYS A 430 -18.91 14.87 -17.51
N LYS A 431 -17.88 14.02 -17.47
CA LYS A 431 -16.71 14.12 -16.58
C LYS A 431 -17.04 13.97 -15.10
N GLN A 432 -17.99 13.07 -14.83
CA GLN A 432 -18.63 12.86 -13.54
C GLN A 432 -18.09 11.62 -12.80
N TYR A 433 -16.82 11.28 -13.00
CA TYR A 433 -16.17 10.24 -12.21
C TYR A 433 -14.78 10.66 -11.78
N LYS A 434 -14.38 10.20 -10.60
CA LYS A 434 -13.18 10.67 -9.93
C LYS A 434 -12.59 9.60 -9.03
N VAL A 435 -11.30 9.67 -8.77
CA VAL A 435 -10.64 8.84 -7.77
C VAL A 435 -10.68 9.56 -6.43
N ASP A 436 -10.84 8.78 -5.36
CA ASP A 436 -10.67 9.26 -4.00
C ASP A 436 -9.23 9.79 -3.81
N ALA A 437 -9.12 10.93 -3.14
CA ALA A 437 -7.83 11.59 -2.97
C ALA A 437 -7.78 12.43 -1.69
N PHE A 438 -6.56 12.79 -1.29
CA PHE A 438 -6.36 13.86 -0.31
C PHE A 438 -7.04 15.16 -0.79
N PRO A 439 -7.63 15.97 0.11
CA PRO A 439 -8.32 17.21 -0.29
C PRO A 439 -7.44 18.17 -1.11
N GLN A 440 -6.13 18.18 -0.86
CA GLN A 440 -5.19 19.05 -1.58
C GLN A 440 -4.98 18.63 -3.03
N GLU A 441 -5.19 17.35 -3.36
CA GLU A 441 -5.04 16.84 -4.72
C GLU A 441 -6.27 17.12 -5.60
N LYS A 442 -7.43 17.45 -5.00
CA LYS A 442 -8.68 17.79 -5.72
C LYS A 442 -9.04 16.74 -6.80
N HIS A 443 -8.97 15.48 -6.41
CA HIS A 443 -9.18 14.31 -7.30
C HIS A 443 -8.32 14.31 -8.57
N ASN A 444 -7.10 14.83 -8.51
CA ASN A 444 -6.14 14.74 -9.60
C ASN A 444 -5.84 13.25 -9.91
N PRO A 445 -6.15 12.71 -11.10
CA PRO A 445 -5.90 11.31 -11.42
C PRO A 445 -4.43 10.89 -11.37
N LEU A 446 -3.49 11.84 -11.40
CA LEU A 446 -2.07 11.57 -11.21
C LEU A 446 -1.72 11.22 -9.75
N SER A 447 -2.59 11.54 -8.78
CA SER A 447 -2.46 11.08 -7.38
C SER A 447 -2.92 9.64 -7.17
N ASP A 448 -3.28 8.94 -8.25
CA ASP A 448 -3.61 7.52 -8.21
C ASP A 448 -2.40 6.71 -7.71
N HIS A 449 -2.69 5.73 -6.86
CA HIS A 449 -1.72 4.88 -6.20
C HIS A 449 -2.31 3.51 -5.88
N ASP A 450 -1.44 2.58 -5.50
CA ASP A 450 -1.81 1.24 -5.07
C ASP A 450 -0.73 0.73 -4.11
N ASP A 451 -1.14 -0.07 -3.15
CA ASP A 451 -0.33 -0.53 -2.04
C ASP A 451 -0.43 -2.05 -1.92
N PHE A 452 0.72 -2.70 -1.74
CA PHE A 452 0.82 -4.14 -1.62
C PHE A 452 1.63 -4.53 -0.39
N ALA A 453 1.09 -5.42 0.43
CA ALA A 453 1.83 -6.08 1.49
C ALA A 453 1.81 -7.60 1.27
N ASN A 454 2.96 -8.16 0.92
CA ASN A 454 3.10 -9.60 0.68
C ASN A 454 2.95 -10.40 1.98
N VAL A 455 1.97 -11.28 2.06
CA VAL A 455 1.81 -12.24 3.18
C VAL A 455 1.55 -13.65 2.64
N MET A 456 1.93 -13.91 1.39
CA MET A 456 1.94 -15.25 0.83
C MET A 456 2.72 -16.21 1.73
N SER A 457 2.22 -17.44 1.88
CA SER A 457 3.01 -18.50 2.49
C SER A 457 4.22 -18.83 1.62
N GLN A 458 5.23 -19.47 2.20
CA GLN A 458 6.40 -19.90 1.44
C GLN A 458 6.01 -20.82 0.28
N ARG A 459 5.00 -21.67 0.47
CA ARG A 459 4.43 -22.53 -0.58
C ARG A 459 3.83 -21.75 -1.75
N ILE A 460 2.97 -20.75 -1.49
CA ILE A 460 2.34 -19.95 -2.55
C ILE A 460 3.43 -19.21 -3.34
N MET A 461 4.36 -18.57 -2.63
CA MET A 461 5.45 -17.84 -3.26
C MET A 461 6.37 -18.77 -4.09
N ASN A 462 6.66 -19.96 -3.58
CA ASN A 462 7.43 -20.97 -4.29
C ASN A 462 6.73 -21.41 -5.59
N GLY A 463 5.45 -21.72 -5.53
CA GLY A 463 4.65 -22.07 -6.72
C GLY A 463 4.61 -20.95 -7.75
N LEU A 464 4.47 -19.70 -7.29
CA LEU A 464 4.49 -18.50 -8.12
C LEU A 464 5.83 -18.37 -8.87
N VAL A 465 6.96 -18.36 -8.15
CA VAL A 465 8.30 -18.19 -8.73
C VAL A 465 8.62 -19.30 -9.73
N ASN A 466 8.33 -20.56 -9.37
CA ASN A 466 8.55 -21.68 -10.28
C ASN A 466 7.70 -21.54 -11.54
N CYS A 467 6.44 -21.16 -11.43
CA CYS A 467 5.57 -20.94 -12.58
C CYS A 467 6.15 -19.90 -13.55
N VAL A 468 6.46 -18.70 -13.03
CA VAL A 468 6.91 -17.58 -13.89
C VAL A 468 8.27 -17.88 -14.52
N ASN A 469 9.21 -18.43 -13.74
CA ASN A 469 10.55 -18.77 -14.23
C ASN A 469 10.54 -19.86 -15.29
N ARG A 470 9.54 -20.75 -15.30
CA ARG A 470 9.39 -21.77 -16.32
C ARG A 470 8.62 -21.31 -17.56
N GLY A 471 8.27 -20.02 -17.65
CA GLY A 471 7.55 -19.48 -18.80
C GLY A 471 6.09 -19.93 -18.85
N ARG A 472 5.52 -20.41 -17.74
CA ARG A 472 4.15 -20.93 -17.69
C ARG A 472 3.15 -19.84 -17.33
N THR A 473 1.91 -20.01 -17.75
CA THR A 473 0.77 -19.24 -17.24
C THR A 473 0.01 -20.10 -16.23
N CYS A 474 -0.01 -19.67 -14.98
CA CYS A 474 -0.69 -20.35 -13.88
C CYS A 474 -1.77 -19.47 -13.27
N ARG A 475 -2.77 -20.11 -12.67
CA ARG A 475 -3.83 -19.47 -11.90
C ARG A 475 -4.00 -20.23 -10.60
N ALA A 476 -4.12 -19.51 -9.49
CA ALA A 476 -4.33 -20.06 -8.16
C ALA A 476 -5.58 -19.46 -7.51
#